data_AF-A0A933K386-F1
#
_entry.id   AF-A0A933K386-F1
#
_cell.length_a   1.000
_cell.length_b   1.000
_cell.length_c   1.000
_cell.angle_alpha   90.00
_cell.angle_beta   90.00
_cell.angle_gamma   90.00
#
_symmetry.space_group_name_H-M   'P 1'
#
loop_
_entity.id
_entity.type
_entity.pdbx_description
1 polymer ?
#
loop_
_entity_poly.entity_id
_entity_poly.type
_entity_poly.pdbx_seq_one_letter_code
_entity_poly.pdbx_strand_id
1 'polypeptide(L)'
;MKLSLDVPGRERRQLGEILVALSIISTNELKEALIEQRRTGSKKRLGTLLMEWGLITQQQFMLALTAQLAVVKRYGEPSFAF
;
A
#
# COMPACT_ATOMS: atom_id res chain seq x y z
N MET A 1 -11.99 25.51 -24.07
CA MET A 1 -12.31 24.31 -23.29
C MET A 1 -11.06 23.43 -23.25
N LYS A 2 -10.31 23.43 -22.15
CA LYS A 2 -9.11 22.60 -21.99
C LYS A 2 -9.55 21.35 -21.24
N LEU A 3 -9.64 20.22 -21.94
CA LEU A 3 -9.81 18.92 -21.32
C LEU A 3 -8.43 18.53 -20.78
N SER A 4 -8.06 19.10 -19.63
CA SER A 4 -6.91 18.59 -18.88
C SER A 4 -7.35 17.25 -18.30
N LEU A 5 -6.94 16.16 -18.94
CA LEU A 5 -6.80 14.89 -18.26
C LEU A 5 -5.69 15.09 -17.22
N ASP A 6 -6.06 15.64 -16.06
CA ASP A 6 -5.33 15.42 -14.82
C ASP A 6 -5.38 13.92 -14.55
N VAL A 7 -4.44 13.20 -15.14
CA VAL A 7 -4.06 11.85 -14.71
C VAL A 7 -2.91 12.06 -13.74
N PRO A 8 -3.15 12.04 -12.41
CA PRO A 8 -2.07 12.10 -11.43
C PRO A 8 -1.14 10.92 -11.70
N GLY A 9 0.15 11.22 -11.83
CA GLY A 9 1.12 10.32 -12.44
C GLY A 9 1.17 8.95 -11.76
N ARG A 10 1.00 7.87 -12.54
CA ARG A 10 1.18 6.44 -12.17
C ARG A 10 1.38 6.22 -10.66
N GLU A 11 0.34 6.43 -9.87
CA GLU A 11 0.48 6.32 -8.42
C GLU A 11 0.64 4.85 -8.07
N ARG A 12 1.89 4.43 -7.79
CA ARG A 12 2.11 3.21 -7.02
C ARG A 12 1.36 3.40 -5.71
N ARG A 13 0.28 2.64 -5.51
CA ARG A 13 -0.47 2.67 -4.23
C ARG A 13 0.49 2.54 -3.07
N GLN A 14 0.26 3.34 -2.03
CA GLN A 14 1.11 3.29 -0.86
C GLN A 14 0.84 1.99 -0.09
N LEU A 15 1.85 1.48 0.61
CA LEU A 15 1.74 0.21 1.33
C LEU A 15 0.62 0.25 2.38
N GLY A 16 0.48 1.38 3.08
CA GLY A 16 -0.57 1.58 4.08
C GLY A 16 -1.98 1.47 3.49
N GLU A 17 -2.20 2.08 2.32
CA GLU A 17 -3.49 2.03 1.62
C GLU A 17 -3.83 0.60 1.16
N ILE A 18 -2.82 -0.16 0.72
CA ILE A 18 -2.98 -1.56 0.35
C ILE A 18 -3.37 -2.40 1.56
N LEU A 19 -2.73 -2.19 2.71
CA LEU A 19 -3.07 -2.90 3.94
C LEU A 19 -4.51 -2.62 4.39
N VAL A 20 -4.99 -1.38 4.22
CA VAL A 20 -6.40 -1.01 4.45
C VAL A 20 -7.33 -1.65 3.43
N ALA A 21 -6.99 -1.60 2.15
CA ALA A 21 -7.80 -2.19 1.08
C ALA A 21 -7.95 -3.71 1.23
N LEU A 22 -6.94 -4.38 1.78
CA LEU A 22 -6.96 -5.80 2.13
C LEU A 22 -7.64 -6.09 3.49
N SER A 23 -8.15 -5.06 4.18
CA SER A 23 -8.74 -5.16 5.52
C SER A 23 -7.81 -5.81 6.57
N ILE A 24 -6.49 -5.68 6.37
CA ILE A 24 -5.48 -6.18 7.31
C ILE A 24 -5.35 -5.21 8.49
N ILE A 25 -5.47 -3.91 8.22
CA ILE A 25 -5.56 -2.85 9.23
C ILE A 25 -6.73 -1.93 8.89
N SER A 26 -7.25 -1.23 9.89
CA SER A 26 -8.23 -0.16 9.73
C SER A 26 -7.56 1.15 9.29
N THR A 27 -8.38 2.07 8.77
CA THR A 27 -7.95 3.44 8.45
C THR A 27 -7.47 4.19 9.69
N ASN A 28 -8.02 3.91 10.87
CA ASN A 28 -7.60 4.54 12.12
C ASN A 28 -6.24 4.03 12.58
N GLU A 29 -6.02 2.71 12.56
CA GLU A 29 -4.70 2.13 12.90
C GLU A 29 -3.60 2.63 11.96
N LEU A 30 -3.91 2.77 10.66
CA LEU A 30 -2.98 3.39 9.71
C LEU A 30 -2.65 4.85 10.09
N LYS A 31 -3.66 5.64 10.49
CA LYS A 31 -3.43 7.04 10.91
C LYS A 31 -2.53 7.12 12.13
N GLU A 32 -2.79 6.30 13.16
CA GLU A 32 -1.97 6.25 14.37
C GLU A 32 -0.53 5.84 14.05
N ALA A 33 -0.35 4.82 13.21
CA ALA A 33 0.98 4.37 12.79
C ALA A 33 1.74 5.46 12.01
N LEU A 34 1.05 6.26 11.18
CA LEU A 34 1.65 7.38 10.46
C LEU A 34 2.00 8.56 11.39
N ILE A 35 1.20 8.81 12.42
CA ILE A 35 1.51 9.82 13.45
C ILE A 35 2.78 9.41 14.20
N GLU A 36 2.85 8.16 14.64
CA GLU A 36 4.02 7.64 15.35
C GLU A 36 5.27 7.59 14.47
N GLN A 37 5.12 7.21 13.19
CA GLN A 37 6.22 7.25 12.23
C GLN A 37 6.77 8.68 12.08
N ARG A 38 5.90 9.70 12.00
CA ARG A 38 6.34 11.11 11.97
C ARG A 38 7.06 11.50 13.26
N ARG A 39 6.56 11.07 14.42
CA ARG A 39 7.15 11.35 15.73
C ARG A 39 8.55 10.76 15.88
N THR A 40 8.77 9.56 15.36
CA THR A 40 10.07 8.86 15.39
C THR A 40 11.01 9.27 14.24
N GLY A 41 10.50 10.03 13.27
CA GLY A 41 11.20 10.47 12.07
C GLY A 41 11.46 9.34 11.07
N SER A 42 12.34 9.58 10.10
CA SER A 42 12.70 8.59 9.05
C SER A 42 13.43 7.33 9.56
N LYS A 43 13.64 7.21 10.88
CA LYS A 43 14.36 6.07 11.49
C LYS A 43 13.56 4.78 11.44
N LYS A 44 12.22 4.83 11.51
CA LYS A 44 11.36 3.64 11.46
C LYS A 44 10.48 3.64 10.21
N ARG A 45 10.46 2.48 9.53
CA ARG A 45 9.55 2.24 8.41
C ARG A 45 8.16 1.87 8.95
N LEU A 46 7.12 2.33 8.28
CA LEU A 46 5.72 2.04 8.64
C LEU A 46 5.48 0.53 8.85
N GLY A 47 6.00 -0.32 7.96
CA GLY A 47 5.89 -1.77 8.07
C GLY A 47 6.48 -2.34 9.36
N THR A 48 7.66 -1.85 9.76
CA THR A 48 8.31 -2.26 11.01
C THR A 48 7.46 -1.88 12.21
N LEU A 49 6.94 -0.65 12.22
CA LEU A 49 6.09 -0.17 13.30
C LEU A 49 4.81 -1.03 13.44
N LEU A 50 4.14 -1.31 12.33
CA LEU A 50 2.93 -2.13 12.31
C LEU A 50 3.19 -3.58 12.79
N MET A 51 4.36 -4.15 12.47
CA MET A 51 4.76 -5.47 12.98
C MET A 51 5.08 -5.43 14.48
N GLU A 52 5.81 -4.41 14.94
CA GLU A 52 6.13 -4.22 16.38
C GLU A 52 4.85 -4.06 17.22
N TRP A 53 3.83 -3.41 16.66
CA TRP A 53 2.52 -3.25 17.30
C TRP A 53 1.63 -4.50 17.20
N GLY A 54 2.07 -5.54 16.50
CA GLY A 54 1.31 -6.77 16.31
C GLY A 54 0.09 -6.61 15.39
N LEU A 55 -0.02 -5.48 14.67
CA LEU A 55 -1.15 -5.21 13.76
C LEU A 55 -1.04 -6.00 12.45
N ILE A 56 0.18 -6.34 12.04
CA ILE A 56 0.43 -7.15 10.85
C ILE A 56 1.47 -8.22 11.13
N THR A 57 1.30 -9.37 10.48
CA THR A 57 2.30 -10.44 10.44
C THR A 57 3.28 -10.23 9.27
N GLN A 58 4.42 -10.91 9.30
CA GLN A 58 5.37 -10.93 8.19
C GLN A 58 4.71 -11.42 6.89
N GLN A 59 3.84 -12.42 6.97
CA GLN A 59 3.12 -12.95 5.80
C GLN A 59 2.18 -11.89 5.18
N GLN A 60 1.42 -11.18 6.01
CA GLN A 60 0.54 -10.10 5.56
C GLN A 60 1.33 -8.92 4.97
N PHE A 61 2.48 -8.59 5.58
CA PHE A 61 3.38 -7.58 5.06
C PHE A 61 3.91 -7.94 3.66
N MET A 62 4.35 -9.19 3.48
CA MET A 62 4.80 -9.68 2.17
C MET A 62 3.68 -9.67 1.14
N LEU A 63 2.47 -10.10 1.50
CA LEU A 63 1.28 -10.04 0.62
C LEU A 63 1.02 -8.61 0.12
N ALA A 64 1.06 -7.62 1.02
CA ALA A 64 0.85 -6.23 0.69
C ALA A 64 1.97 -5.65 -0.21
N LEU A 65 3.23 -6.03 0.02
CA LEU A 65 4.34 -5.66 -0.86
C LEU A 65 4.21 -6.28 -2.26
N THR A 66 3.80 -7.55 -2.36
CA THR A 66 3.54 -8.21 -3.65
C THR A 66 2.43 -7.49 -4.40
N ALA A 67 1.32 -7.16 -3.72
CA ALA A 67 0.24 -6.39 -4.32
C ALA A 67 0.70 -5.01 -4.79
N GLN A 68 1.57 -4.33 -4.01
CA GLN A 68 2.14 -3.04 -4.39
C GLN A 68 2.96 -3.09 -5.69
N LEU A 69 3.72 -4.18 -5.87
CA LEU A 69 4.58 -4.38 -7.03
C LEU A 69 3.80 -4.91 -8.25
N ALA A 70 2.78 -5.73 -8.04
CA ALA A 70 1.96 -6.34 -9.09
C ALA A 70 1.22 -5.31 -9.94
N VAL A 71 0.85 -4.15 -9.38
CA VAL A 71 0.18 -3.05 -10.11
C VAL A 71 1.04 -2.49 -11.25
N VAL A 72 2.36 -2.75 -11.27
CA VAL A 72 3.26 -2.30 -12.36
C VAL A 72 3.13 -3.15 -13.63
N LYS A 73 2.49 -4.32 -13.59
CA LYS A 73 2.31 -5.16 -14.77
C LYS A 73 0.83 -5.23 -15.17
N ARG A 74 0.38 -4.25 -15.95
CA ARG A 74 -0.64 -4.51 -16.98
C ARG A 74 0.01 -5.44 -18.01
N TYR A 75 0.04 -6.74 -17.73
CA TYR A 75 0.10 -7.70 -18.80
C TYR A 75 -1.19 -7.50 -19.59
N GLY A 76 -1.06 -7.14 -20.87
CA GLY A 76 -2.17 -7.24 -21.80
C GLY A 76 -2.77 -8.64 -21.66
N GLU A 77 -4.08 -8.66 -21.48
CA GLU A 77 -4.98 -9.81 -21.47
C GLU A 77 -4.35 -11.12 -21.99
N PRO A 78 -4.26 -12.20 -21.20
CA PRO A 78 -4.22 -13.52 -21.80
C PRO A 78 -5.58 -13.71 -22.46
N SER A 79 -5.61 -13.52 -23.79
CA SER A 79 -6.69 -14.04 -24.64
C SER A 79 -6.69 -15.55 -24.48
N PHE A 80 -7.42 -16.05 -23.49
CA PHE A 80 -7.87 -17.43 -23.49
C PHE A 80 -8.89 -17.55 -24.62
N ALA A 81 -8.36 -17.76 -25.84
CA ALA A 81 -9.15 -18.29 -26.92
C ALA A 81 -9.61 -19.68 -26.48
N PHE A 82 -10.91 -19.82 -26.27
CA PHE A 82 -11.59 -21.12 -26.22
C PHE A 82 -11.68 -21.69 -27.63
#